data_AF-A0A7R8WB37-F1
#
_entry.id   AF-A0A7R8WB37-F1
#
_cell.length_a   1.000
_cell.length_b   1.000
_cell.length_c   1.000
_cell.angle_alpha   90.00
_cell.angle_beta   90.00
_cell.angle_gamma   90.00
#
_symmetry.space_group_name_H-M   'P 1'
#
loop_
_entity.id
_entity.type
_entity.pdbx_description
1 polymer ?
#
loop_
_entity_poly.entity_id
_entity_poly.type
_entity_poly.pdbx_seq_one_letter_code
_entity_poly.pdbx_strand_id
1 'polypeptide(L)'
;MVRSAGVSRKLGSSFLTQFIIACVNAVFSPFVLLDIAMEVANFLSRNPPHTHYTQHLRSPVLQPIVTKCQQMFIQCTHHRLYHITPTEYEEFVSIIRTARQAFQMTPTGMVQFNELLQSLRRSKSCKKELWTRINRCLSQGNSNNSN
;
A
#
# COMPACT_ATOMS: atom_id res chain seq x y z
N MET A 1 -25.60 32.91 10.84
CA MET A 1 -24.54 32.01 11.36
C MET A 1 -24.20 30.92 10.33
N VAL A 2 -23.75 31.28 9.12
CA VAL A 2 -23.49 30.30 8.04
C VAL A 2 -22.31 30.77 7.19
N ARG A 3 -21.06 30.77 7.69
CA ARG A 3 -19.84 30.93 6.84
C ARG A 3 -18.54 30.33 7.44
N SER A 4 -18.55 29.67 8.59
CA SER A 4 -17.32 29.14 9.23
C SER A 4 -16.98 27.68 8.85
N ALA A 5 -17.93 26.88 8.38
CA ALA A 5 -17.68 25.47 8.06
C ALA A 5 -16.93 25.23 6.73
N GLY A 6 -17.01 26.16 5.76
CA GLY A 6 -16.33 26.04 4.47
C GLY A 6 -14.82 26.33 4.54
N VAL A 7 -14.42 27.21 5.46
CA VAL A 7 -13.02 27.61 5.66
C VAL A 7 -12.25 26.49 6.36
N SER A 8 -12.80 25.91 7.44
CA SER A 8 -12.20 24.74 8.11
C SER A 8 -12.01 23.54 7.18
N ARG A 9 -12.95 23.27 6.26
CA ARG A 9 -12.85 22.17 5.29
C ARG A 9 -11.76 22.40 4.23
N LYS A 10 -11.64 23.62 3.70
CA LYS A 10 -10.57 23.97 2.74
C LYS A 10 -9.19 24.00 3.40
N LEU A 11 -9.09 24.49 4.63
CA LEU A 11 -7.87 24.40 5.45
C LEU A 11 -7.48 22.93 5.68
N GLY A 12 -8.41 22.07 6.10
CA GLY A 12 -8.16 20.65 6.34
C GLY A 12 -7.67 19.90 5.10
N SER A 13 -8.31 20.09 3.93
CA SER A 13 -7.87 19.43 2.69
C SER A 13 -6.52 19.96 2.19
N SER A 14 -6.25 21.26 2.29
CA SER A 14 -4.97 21.85 1.87
C SER A 14 -3.82 21.44 2.79
N PHE A 15 -4.05 21.42 4.11
CA PHE A 15 -3.09 20.95 5.10
C PHE A 15 -2.78 19.46 4.90
N LEU A 16 -3.81 18.63 4.67
CA LEU A 16 -3.63 17.22 4.41
C LEU A 16 -2.78 16.96 3.16
N THR A 17 -3.03 17.68 2.06
CA THR A 17 -2.20 17.58 0.86
C THR A 17 -0.74 17.98 1.13
N GLN A 18 -0.50 19.06 1.87
CA GLN A 18 0.87 19.48 2.23
C GLN A 18 1.56 18.45 3.14
N PHE A 19 0.84 17.88 4.10
CA PHE A 19 1.33 16.80 4.95
C PHE A 19 1.70 15.56 4.14
N ILE A 20 0.86 15.16 3.18
CA ILE A 20 1.15 14.04 2.28
C ILE A 20 2.41 14.31 1.45
N ILE A 21 2.56 15.51 0.88
CA ILE A 21 3.77 15.89 0.13
C ILE A 21 5.01 15.81 1.02
N ALA A 22 4.94 16.31 2.26
CA ALA A 22 6.04 16.24 3.21
C ALA A 22 6.42 14.78 3.55
N CYS A 23 5.43 13.91 3.81
CA CYS A 23 5.65 12.49 4.06
C CYS A 23 6.31 11.79 2.85
N VAL A 24 5.83 12.10 1.65
CA VAL A 24 6.38 11.58 0.39
C VAL A 24 7.83 12.01 0.19
N ASN A 25 8.31 13.10 0.79
CA ASN A 25 9.72 13.51 0.66
C ASN A 25 10.61 13.04 1.82
N ALA A 26 10.06 12.89 3.02
CA ALA A 26 10.84 12.61 4.24
C ALA A 26 10.87 11.12 4.64
N VAL A 27 9.87 10.33 4.25
CA VAL A 27 9.75 8.93 4.70
C VAL A 27 10.41 7.99 3.69
N PHE A 28 11.30 7.12 4.19
CA PHE A 28 12.05 6.13 3.41
C PHE A 28 11.76 4.68 3.82
N SER A 29 10.62 4.43 4.46
CA SER A 29 10.13 3.08 4.77
C SER A 29 8.78 2.84 4.08
N PRO A 30 8.63 1.79 3.26
CA PRO A 30 7.35 1.47 2.62
C PRO A 30 6.26 1.12 3.65
N PHE A 31 6.63 0.53 4.79
CA PHE A 31 5.69 0.20 5.87
C PHE A 31 5.08 1.46 6.50
N VAL A 32 5.93 2.44 6.84
CA VAL A 32 5.48 3.71 7.42
C VAL A 32 4.61 4.48 6.42
N LEU A 33 4.96 4.47 5.13
CA LEU A 33 4.12 5.09 4.10
C LEU A 33 2.75 4.40 3.97
N LEU A 34 2.69 3.08 4.10
CA LEU A 34 1.44 2.33 4.08
C LEU A 34 0.56 2.69 5.28
N ASP A 35 1.13 2.72 6.49
CA ASP A 35 0.41 3.07 7.71
C ASP A 35 -0.18 4.48 7.61
N ILE A 36 0.63 5.45 7.14
CA ILE A 36 0.16 6.82 6.91
C ILE A 36 -0.94 6.85 5.85
N ALA A 37 -0.78 6.14 4.73
CA ALA A 37 -1.78 6.12 3.66
C ALA A 37 -3.11 5.52 4.12
N MET A 38 -3.09 4.45 4.93
CA MET A 38 -4.28 3.84 5.52
C MET A 38 -4.95 4.76 6.54
N GLU A 39 -4.17 5.45 7.38
CA GLU A 39 -4.70 6.41 8.35
C GLU A 39 -5.38 7.60 7.63
N VAL A 40 -4.74 8.14 6.58
CA VAL A 40 -5.33 9.20 5.77
C VAL A 40 -6.60 8.72 5.05
N ALA A 41 -6.62 7.48 4.53
CA ALA A 41 -7.81 6.90 3.92
C ALA A 41 -8.97 6.77 4.92
N ASN A 42 -8.70 6.32 6.14
CA ASN A 42 -9.66 6.25 7.24
C ASN A 42 -10.13 7.64 7.70
N PHE A 43 -9.25 8.64 7.73
CA PHE A 43 -9.64 10.02 8.02
C PHE A 43 -10.58 10.59 6.96
N LEU A 44 -10.31 10.32 5.68
CA LEU A 44 -11.12 10.77 4.55
C LEU A 44 -12.49 10.08 4.52
N SER A 45 -12.58 8.79 4.86
CA SER A 45 -13.85 8.06 4.87
C SER A 45 -14.85 8.56 5.93
N ARG A 46 -14.36 9.24 6.96
CA ARG A 46 -15.19 9.83 8.03
C ARG A 46 -15.83 11.16 7.64
N ASN A 47 -15.43 11.78 6.53
CA ASN A 47 -15.85 13.13 6.15
C ASN A 47 -15.98 13.30 4.61
N PRO A 48 -17.20 13.31 4.00
CA PRO A 48 -18.56 13.24 4.57
C PRO A 48 -19.12 11.80 4.69
N PRO A 49 -20.13 11.57 5.56
CA PRO A 49 -20.62 10.26 5.98
C PRO A 49 -21.44 9.46 4.94
N HIS A 50 -21.44 9.85 3.66
CA HIS A 50 -22.28 9.26 2.61
C HIS A 50 -21.49 8.65 1.44
N THR A 51 -20.19 8.48 1.59
CA THR A 51 -19.33 8.05 0.48
C THR A 51 -18.60 6.77 0.89
N HIS A 52 -18.85 5.68 0.15
CA HIS A 52 -18.27 4.36 0.43
C HIS A 52 -16.74 4.44 0.59
N TYR A 53 -16.19 3.71 1.56
CA TYR A 53 -14.75 3.56 1.81
C TYR A 53 -13.94 3.27 0.53
N THR A 54 -14.50 2.48 -0.39
CA THR A 54 -13.91 2.12 -1.69
C THR A 54 -13.75 3.30 -2.66
N GLN A 55 -14.46 4.40 -2.44
CA GLN A 55 -14.36 5.62 -3.25
C GLN A 55 -13.27 6.57 -2.73
N HIS A 56 -12.96 6.54 -1.42
CA HIS A 56 -11.91 7.38 -0.82
C HIS A 56 -10.50 6.86 -1.06
N LEU A 57 -10.32 5.55 -1.26
CA LEU A 57 -9.04 4.98 -1.74
C LEU A 57 -8.64 5.57 -3.11
N ARG A 58 -9.60 6.09 -3.88
CA ARG A 58 -9.40 6.80 -5.15
C ARG A 58 -9.26 8.31 -5.00
N SER A 59 -9.14 8.83 -3.76
CA SER A 59 -8.94 10.26 -3.54
C SER A 59 -7.62 10.69 -4.19
N PRO A 60 -7.62 11.77 -5.01
CA PRO A 60 -6.39 12.28 -5.62
C PRO A 60 -5.36 12.72 -4.56
N VAL A 61 -5.80 12.99 -3.33
CA VAL A 61 -4.91 13.33 -2.21
C VAL A 61 -4.04 12.13 -1.77
N LEU A 62 -4.54 10.90 -1.90
CA LEU A 62 -3.79 9.70 -1.52
C LEU A 62 -2.84 9.21 -2.62
N GLN A 63 -3.07 9.62 -3.87
CA GLN A 63 -2.32 9.09 -5.00
C GLN A 63 -0.80 9.24 -4.85
N PRO A 64 -0.22 10.39 -4.45
CA PRO A 64 1.22 10.53 -4.33
C PRO A 64 1.85 9.59 -3.30
N ILE A 65 1.21 9.44 -2.12
CA ILE A 65 1.73 8.59 -1.06
C ILE A 65 1.60 7.10 -1.40
N VAL A 66 0.48 6.69 -1.98
CA VAL A 66 0.25 5.30 -2.38
C VAL A 66 1.17 4.91 -3.52
N THR A 67 1.35 5.77 -4.53
CA THR A 67 2.30 5.53 -5.62
C THR A 67 3.73 5.41 -5.09
N LYS A 68 4.20 6.31 -4.21
CA LYS A 68 5.53 6.17 -3.61
C LYS A 68 5.66 4.87 -2.80
N CYS A 69 4.66 4.56 -1.99
CA CYS A 69 4.62 3.33 -1.20
C CYS A 69 4.77 2.07 -2.07
N GLN A 70 3.98 1.97 -3.15
CA GLN A 70 4.05 0.87 -4.11
C GLN A 70 5.42 0.75 -4.77
N GLN A 71 6.02 1.86 -5.21
CA GLN A 71 7.37 1.87 -5.80
C GLN A 71 8.43 1.44 -4.79
N MET A 72 8.33 1.87 -3.54
CA MET A 72 9.24 1.44 -2.49
C MET A 72 9.09 -0.05 -2.16
N PHE A 73 7.88 -0.61 -2.17
CA PHE A 73 7.68 -2.06 -2.03
C PHE A 73 8.30 -2.84 -3.21
N ILE A 74 8.19 -2.35 -4.45
CA ILE A 74 8.86 -2.98 -5.61
C ILE A 74 10.37 -3.02 -5.38
N GLN A 75 10.99 -1.88 -5.03
CA GLN A 75 12.43 -1.82 -4.79
C GLN A 75 12.86 -2.67 -3.60
N CYS A 76 12.13 -2.58 -2.48
CA CYS A 76 12.42 -3.32 -1.26
C CYS A 76 12.36 -4.84 -1.49
N THR A 77 11.32 -5.33 -2.17
CA THR A 77 11.15 -6.76 -2.44
C THR A 77 12.21 -7.29 -3.39
N HIS A 78 12.57 -6.54 -4.45
CA HIS A 78 13.68 -6.92 -5.32
C HIS A 78 15.03 -6.96 -4.59
N HIS A 79 15.32 -5.93 -3.78
CA HIS A 79 16.56 -5.85 -3.02
C HIS A 79 16.68 -6.98 -2.00
N ARG A 80 15.62 -7.20 -1.20
CA ARG A 80 15.57 -8.30 -0.22
C ARG A 80 15.70 -9.66 -0.90
N LEU A 81 15.02 -9.86 -2.04
CA LEU A 81 15.08 -11.13 -2.77
C LEU A 81 16.51 -11.44 -3.25
N TYR A 82 17.28 -10.44 -3.67
CA TYR A 82 18.62 -10.66 -4.21
C TYR A 82 19.56 -11.28 -3.16
N HIS A 83 19.43 -10.87 -1.90
CA HIS A 83 20.28 -11.31 -0.78
C HIS A 83 19.61 -12.33 0.15
N ILE A 84 18.45 -12.88 -0.24
CA ILE A 84 17.64 -13.68 0.68
C ILE A 84 18.30 -15.01 1.06
N THR A 85 18.21 -15.34 2.35
CA THR A 85 18.57 -16.65 2.92
C THR A 85 17.32 -17.45 3.30
N PRO A 86 17.39 -18.79 3.41
CA PRO A 86 16.23 -19.60 3.79
C PRO A 86 15.58 -19.21 5.13
N THR A 87 16.37 -18.69 6.08
CA THR A 87 15.88 -18.22 7.39
C THR A 87 14.99 -16.97 7.28
N GLU A 88 15.11 -16.19 6.20
CA GLU A 88 14.36 -14.96 5.96
C GLU A 88 13.07 -15.17 5.16
N TYR A 89 12.76 -16.42 4.75
CA TYR A 89 11.63 -16.70 3.88
C TYR A 89 10.29 -16.29 4.47
N GLU A 90 10.08 -16.52 5.77
CA GLU A 90 8.83 -16.14 6.44
C GLU A 90 8.66 -14.62 6.53
N GLU A 91 9.73 -13.89 6.87
CA GLU A 91 9.73 -12.42 6.86
C GLU A 91 9.43 -11.90 5.46
N PHE A 92 10.12 -12.40 4.43
CA PHE A 92 9.88 -12.00 3.05
C PHE A 92 8.44 -12.24 2.60
N VAL A 93 7.85 -13.39 2.95
CA VAL A 93 6.44 -13.69 2.66
C VAL A 93 5.50 -12.71 3.37
N SER A 94 5.82 -12.28 4.59
CA SER A 94 5.09 -11.22 5.30
C SER A 94 5.18 -9.89 4.55
N ILE A 95 6.37 -9.51 4.07
CA ILE A 95 6.57 -8.29 3.24
C ILE A 95 5.69 -8.35 1.98
N ILE A 96 5.64 -9.49 1.29
CA ILE A 96 4.80 -9.67 0.09
C ILE A 96 3.31 -9.52 0.43
N ARG A 97 2.87 -10.03 1.58
CA ARG A 97 1.48 -9.88 2.04
C ARG A 97 1.14 -8.41 2.30
N THR A 98 2.03 -7.68 2.95
CA THR A 98 1.85 -6.24 3.22
C THR A 98 1.90 -5.42 1.94
N ALA A 99 2.83 -5.74 1.02
CA ALA A 99 2.89 -5.10 -0.29
C ALA A 99 1.55 -5.24 -1.02
N ARG A 100 0.93 -6.43 -1.02
CA ARG A 100 -0.41 -6.64 -1.62
C ARG A 100 -1.44 -5.64 -1.10
N GLN A 101 -1.44 -5.35 0.21
CA GLN A 101 -2.37 -4.36 0.78
C GLN A 101 -2.18 -2.97 0.15
N ALA A 102 -0.93 -2.51 0.00
CA ALA A 102 -0.61 -1.25 -0.67
C ALA A 102 -1.07 -1.22 -2.13
N PHE A 103 -0.94 -2.35 -2.84
CA PHE A 103 -1.38 -2.47 -4.23
C PHE A 103 -2.92 -2.56 -4.38
N GLN A 104 -3.64 -3.01 -3.37
CA GLN A 104 -5.11 -3.02 -3.38
C GLN A 104 -5.74 -1.62 -3.21
N MET A 105 -4.96 -0.63 -2.79
CA MET A 105 -5.44 0.74 -2.62
C MET A 105 -5.72 1.47 -3.94
N THR A 106 -5.19 1.00 -5.07
CA THR A 106 -5.42 1.62 -6.39
C THR A 106 -6.10 0.65 -7.37
N PRO A 107 -6.92 1.14 -8.31
CA PRO A 107 -7.61 0.27 -9.28
C PRO A 107 -6.67 -0.56 -10.15
N THR A 108 -5.50 -0.02 -10.48
CA THR A 108 -4.48 -0.67 -11.31
C THR A 108 -3.41 -1.37 -10.48
N GLY A 109 -3.41 -1.23 -9.16
CA GLY A 109 -2.32 -1.71 -8.32
C GLY A 109 -2.21 -3.23 -8.31
N MET A 110 -3.31 -3.97 -8.42
CA MET A 110 -3.25 -5.44 -8.54
C MET A 110 -2.58 -5.91 -9.85
N VAL A 111 -2.67 -5.12 -10.94
CA VAL A 111 -1.93 -5.41 -12.18
C VAL A 111 -0.43 -5.28 -11.92
N GLN A 112 -0.01 -4.17 -11.30
CA GLN A 112 1.39 -3.92 -10.93
C GLN A 112 1.92 -4.95 -9.93
N PHE A 113 1.09 -5.38 -8.97
CA PHE A 113 1.46 -6.44 -8.03
C PHE A 113 1.70 -7.78 -8.73
N ASN A 114 0.86 -8.13 -9.70
CA ASN A 114 1.05 -9.35 -10.49
C ASN A 114 2.32 -9.27 -11.34
N GLU A 115 2.63 -8.12 -11.93
CA GLU A 115 3.89 -7.88 -12.64
C GLU A 115 5.10 -8.05 -11.72
N LEU A 116 5.05 -7.51 -10.50
CA LEU A 116 6.05 -7.74 -9.47
C LEU A 116 6.20 -9.23 -9.15
N LEU A 117 5.11 -9.96 -8.92
CA LEU A 117 5.20 -11.40 -8.66
C LEU A 117 5.86 -12.17 -9.82
N GLN A 118 5.56 -11.81 -11.07
CA GLN A 118 6.21 -12.41 -12.23
C GLN A 118 7.69 -12.03 -12.35
N SER A 119 8.08 -10.81 -11.98
CA SER A 119 9.49 -10.40 -11.96
C SER A 119 10.27 -11.15 -10.87
N LEU A 120 9.69 -11.29 -9.67
CA LEU A 120 10.29 -12.04 -8.56
C LEU A 120 10.44 -13.53 -8.93
N ARG A 121 9.40 -14.16 -9.50
CA ARG A 121 9.43 -15.57 -9.92
C ARG A 121 10.55 -15.87 -10.93
N ARG A 122 10.87 -14.94 -11.83
CA ARG A 122 11.93 -15.09 -12.84
C ARG A 122 13.34 -14.88 -12.27
N SER A 123 13.47 -14.36 -11.05
CA SER A 123 14.76 -14.14 -10.41
C SER A 123 15.41 -15.46 -9.97
N LYS A 124 16.72 -15.58 -10.19
CA LYS A 124 17.52 -16.76 -9.75
C LYS A 124 17.49 -16.96 -8.23
N SER A 125 17.36 -15.89 -7.46
CA SER A 125 17.28 -15.96 -5.99
C SER A 125 15.92 -16.46 -5.50
N CYS A 126 14.87 -16.42 -6.34
CA CYS A 126 13.54 -16.94 -6.00
C CYS A 126 13.49 -18.45 -6.18
N LYS A 127 13.98 -19.19 -5.18
CA LYS A 127 13.94 -20.66 -5.19
C LYS A 127 12.49 -21.17 -5.18
N LYS A 128 12.30 -22.39 -5.71
CA LYS A 128 10.98 -23.06 -5.77
C LYS A 128 10.25 -23.08 -4.43
N GLU A 129 10.97 -23.36 -3.35
CA GLU A 129 10.41 -23.39 -2.00
C GLU A 129 9.84 -22.03 -1.57
N LEU A 130 10.61 -20.95 -1.75
CA LEU A 130 10.15 -19.59 -1.47
C LEU A 130 8.91 -19.25 -2.30
N TRP A 131 8.93 -19.57 -3.61
CA TRP A 131 7.79 -19.34 -4.48
C TRP A 131 6.53 -20.10 -4.04
N THR A 132 6.67 -21.35 -3.59
CA THR A 132 5.56 -22.13 -3.03
C THR A 132 4.99 -21.47 -1.78
N ARG A 133 5.84 -20.95 -0.87
CA ARG A 133 5.39 -20.23 0.33
C ARG A 133 4.65 -18.93 -0.02
N ILE A 134 5.16 -18.16 -0.99
CA ILE A 134 4.50 -16.95 -1.51
C ILE A 134 3.09 -17.28 -2.02
N ASN A 135 2.95 -18.29 -2.89
CA ASN A 135 1.63 -18.66 -3.42
C ASN A 135 0.68 -19.11 -2.31
N ARG A 136 1.13 -19.96 -1.38
CA ARG A 136 0.32 -20.40 -0.24
C ARG A 136 -0.20 -19.20 0.58
N CYS A 137 0.68 -18.26 0.90
CA CYS A 137 0.32 -17.04 1.63
C CYS A 137 -0.73 -16.20 0.89
N LEU A 138 -0.57 -16.05 -0.43
CA LEU A 138 -1.49 -15.25 -1.23
C LEU A 138 -2.86 -15.91 -1.38
N SER A 139 -2.92 -17.23 -1.54
CA SER A 139 -4.18 -17.99 -1.61
C SER A 139 -4.97 -17.99 -0.31
N GLN A 140 -4.30 -18.01 0.85
CA GLN A 140 -4.98 -17.99 2.16
C GLN A 140 -5.69 -16.65 2.47
N GLY A 141 -5.23 -15.55 1.89
CA GLY A 141 -5.85 -14.24 2.12
C GLY A 141 -7.18 -13.99 1.42
N ASN A 142 -7.71 -14.93 0.63
CA ASN A 142 -9.01 -14.80 -0.04
C ASN A 142 -10.19 -15.37 0.77
N SER A 143 -9.94 -16.01 1.93
CA SER A 143 -10.97 -16.79 2.65
C SER A 143 -11.66 -16.06 3.82
N ASN A 144 -11.28 -14.82 4.16
CA ASN A 144 -11.72 -14.16 5.39
C ASN A 144 -12.75 -13.02 5.21
N ASN A 145 -13.46 -12.94 4.09
CA ASN A 145 -14.44 -11.87 3.84
C ASN A 145 -15.89 -12.36 3.63
N SER A 146 -16.19 -13.56 4.13
CA SER A 146 -17.54 -14.14 4.13
C SER A 146 -17.93 -14.54 5.56
N ASN A 147 -18.23 -13.55 6.40
CA ASN A 147 -19.14 -13.70 7.55
C ASN A 147 -19.61 -12.34 8.05
#